data_AF-A0A929YIU3-F1
#
_entry.id   AF-A0A929YIU3-F1
#
_cell.length_a   1.000
_cell.length_b   1.000
_cell.length_c   1.000
_cell.angle_alpha   90.00
_cell.angle_beta   90.00
_cell.angle_gamma   90.00
#
_symmetry.space_group_name_H-M   'P 1'
#
loop_
_entity.id
_entity.type
_entity.pdbx_description
1 polymer ?
#
loop_
_entity_poly.entity_id
_entity_poly.type
_entity_poly.pdbx_seq_one_letter_code
_entity_poly.pdbx_strand_id
1 'polypeptide(L)'
;QLIDISAKFIQQNPQQLAKNPKSTKELECPVEFVPYNQNNAFAVLVDQIRQIARNYGKDKRILLLGRHSFDLDYVICLRDDKGKIIKNQLRKEVKKYNEATGELNIVGLEGINITFITAHKSKGLEADNVIVLNLKNDLYGFPNKLTDDPIISLLLSAPEACRFAEERRLFYVALTRTKNKVYLMVSENESLFAKEIKQYSNYLIQGRYGEADLVNCPWCKTGRLVIRKNSQMGKNFVGCSHYPNCNQSYNNIEILSRPILCPACQSGFLVRRHGRYGEFLGCTNYPDCKQTLDLYKDLDAKNKI
;
A
#
# COMPACT_ATOMS: atom_id res chain seq x y z
N GLN A 1 -8.56 9.81 -8.43
CA GLN A 1 -7.26 9.19 -8.05
C GLN A 1 -7.18 8.79 -6.56
N LEU A 2 -7.21 9.72 -5.59
CA LEU A 2 -7.11 9.37 -4.15
C LEU A 2 -8.27 8.48 -3.72
N ILE A 3 -9.47 8.90 -4.13
CA ILE A 3 -10.69 8.15 -3.92
C ILE A 3 -10.62 6.76 -4.52
N ASP A 4 -9.99 6.57 -5.68
CA ASP A 4 -9.87 5.26 -6.33
C ASP A 4 -8.87 4.36 -5.60
N ILE A 5 -7.73 4.91 -5.15
CA ILE A 5 -6.74 4.19 -4.33
C ILE A 5 -7.36 3.77 -3.00
N SER A 6 -8.02 4.71 -2.32
CA SER A 6 -8.65 4.49 -1.03
C SER A 6 -9.87 3.57 -1.15
N ALA A 7 -10.66 3.67 -2.22
CA ALA A 7 -11.78 2.77 -2.49
C ALA A 7 -11.30 1.34 -2.77
N LYS A 8 -10.27 1.14 -3.60
CA LYS A 8 -9.64 -0.18 -3.81
C LYS A 8 -9.10 -0.77 -2.50
N PHE A 9 -8.53 0.07 -1.63
CA PHE A 9 -8.04 -0.36 -0.34
C PHE A 9 -9.15 -0.86 0.60
N ILE A 10 -10.30 -0.16 0.69
CA ILE A 10 -11.44 -0.67 1.49
C ILE A 10 -12.12 -1.87 0.82
N GLN A 11 -12.35 -1.82 -0.49
CA GLN A 11 -13.16 -2.82 -1.21
C GLN A 11 -12.57 -4.25 -1.18
N GLN A 12 -11.36 -4.41 -0.63
CA GLN A 12 -10.83 -5.70 -0.19
C GLN A 12 -11.70 -6.40 0.88
N ASN A 13 -12.55 -5.66 1.60
CA ASN A 13 -13.58 -6.24 2.45
C ASN A 13 -14.88 -6.45 1.64
N PRO A 14 -15.24 -7.69 1.29
CA PRO A 14 -16.41 -8.00 0.47
C PRO A 14 -17.75 -7.68 1.16
N GLN A 15 -17.77 -7.48 2.49
CA GLN A 15 -18.95 -7.07 3.24
C GLN A 15 -19.10 -5.54 3.33
N GLN A 16 -18.15 -4.77 2.81
CA GLN A 16 -18.27 -3.31 2.81
C GLN A 16 -19.29 -2.87 1.76
N LEU A 17 -20.29 -2.06 2.16
CA LEU A 17 -21.17 -1.34 1.24
C LEU A 17 -20.33 -0.54 0.22
N ALA A 18 -20.52 -0.83 -1.06
CA ALA A 18 -19.84 -0.14 -2.15
C ALA A 18 -20.19 1.36 -2.09
N LYS A 19 -19.19 2.18 -1.76
CA LYS A 19 -19.28 3.64 -1.90
C LYS A 19 -18.54 4.01 -3.16
N ASN A 20 -19.18 4.78 -4.04
CA ASN A 20 -18.60 5.38 -5.24
C ASN A 20 -18.47 6.89 -5.02
N PRO A 21 -17.42 7.36 -4.33
CA PRO A 21 -17.29 8.77 -4.05
C PRO A 21 -16.88 9.48 -5.36
N LYS A 22 -17.57 10.57 -5.71
CA LYS A 22 -17.23 11.38 -6.89
C LYS A 22 -16.33 12.54 -6.46
N SER A 23 -15.16 12.68 -7.07
CA SER A 23 -14.31 13.89 -6.96
C SER A 23 -14.35 14.66 -8.26
N THR A 24 -14.40 15.98 -8.17
CA THR A 24 -14.29 16.93 -9.30
C THR A 24 -12.85 17.37 -9.57
N LYS A 25 -11.87 17.00 -8.73
CA LYS A 25 -10.45 17.35 -8.90
C LYS A 25 -9.62 16.12 -9.29
N GLU A 26 -8.95 16.18 -10.43
CA GLU A 26 -7.88 15.27 -10.84
C GLU A 26 -6.55 15.80 -10.30
N LEU A 27 -6.04 15.18 -9.23
CA LEU A 27 -4.73 15.50 -8.66
C LEU A 27 -3.76 14.42 -9.09
N GLU A 28 -2.69 14.79 -9.79
CA GLU A 28 -1.57 13.89 -10.09
C GLU A 28 -0.90 13.44 -8.78
N CYS A 29 -0.94 12.14 -8.50
CA CYS A 29 -0.32 11.48 -7.34
C CYS A 29 -0.71 12.10 -5.97
N PRO A 30 -1.87 11.72 -5.42
CA PRO A 30 -2.41 12.32 -4.20
C PRO A 30 -1.83 11.74 -2.89
N VAL A 31 -1.03 10.68 -3.00
CA VAL A 31 -0.37 10.02 -1.85
C VAL A 31 1.14 10.12 -2.03
N GLU A 32 1.82 10.68 -1.03
CA GLU A 32 3.27 10.81 -1.01
C GLU A 32 3.86 10.01 0.16
N PHE A 33 4.93 9.26 -0.10
CA PHE A 33 5.60 8.48 0.94
C PHE A 33 6.82 9.24 1.45
N VAL A 34 6.86 9.44 2.75
CA VAL A 34 7.93 10.18 3.42
C VAL A 34 8.74 9.19 4.27
N PRO A 35 9.89 8.69 3.77
CA PRO A 35 10.71 7.76 4.52
C PRO A 35 11.39 8.45 5.72
N TYR A 36 11.49 7.75 6.84
CA TYR A 36 12.21 8.22 8.02
C TYR A 36 12.83 7.06 8.83
N ASN A 37 13.82 7.41 9.64
CA ASN A 37 14.50 6.53 10.57
C ASN A 37 14.21 7.00 12.01
N GLN A 38 14.41 6.12 13.01
CA GLN A 38 14.04 6.44 14.40
C GLN A 38 14.69 7.74 14.93
N ASN A 39 15.89 8.06 14.44
CA ASN A 39 16.67 9.21 14.90
C ASN A 39 16.29 10.54 14.21
N ASN A 40 15.69 10.49 13.01
CA ASN A 40 15.39 11.69 12.22
C ASN A 40 13.88 11.95 12.04
N ALA A 41 13.00 11.13 12.64
CA ALA A 41 11.55 11.24 12.51
C ALA A 41 11.01 12.67 12.69
N PHE A 42 11.50 13.37 13.72
CA PHE A 42 11.12 14.75 14.00
C PHE A 42 11.59 15.73 12.92
N ALA A 43 12.87 15.64 12.52
CA ALA A 43 13.43 16.49 11.48
C ALA A 43 12.70 16.31 10.13
N VAL A 44 12.39 15.07 9.78
CA VAL A 44 11.61 14.73 8.58
C VAL A 44 10.21 15.33 8.66
N LEU A 45 9.51 15.18 9.79
CA LEU A 45 8.18 15.77 9.98
C LEU A 45 8.22 17.31 9.80
N VAL A 46 9.18 17.97 10.45
CA VAL A 46 9.33 19.44 10.36
C VAL A 46 9.61 19.88 8.93
N ASP A 47 10.46 19.15 8.22
CA ASP A 47 10.76 19.47 6.82
C ASP A 47 9.55 19.30 5.92
N GLN A 48 8.79 18.22 6.09
CA GLN A 48 7.53 18.02 5.35
C GLN A 48 6.51 19.11 5.61
N ILE A 49 6.32 19.51 6.88
CA ILE A 49 5.41 20.62 7.23
C ILE A 49 5.86 21.92 6.55
N ARG A 50 7.18 22.18 6.51
CA ARG A 50 7.75 23.35 5.84
C ARG A 50 7.50 23.31 4.33
N GLN A 51 7.68 22.16 3.69
CA GLN A 51 7.39 21.98 2.26
C GLN A 51 5.91 22.21 1.95
N ILE A 52 5.01 21.64 2.76
CA ILE A 52 3.56 21.84 2.60
C ILE A 52 3.20 23.32 2.74
N ALA A 53 3.71 24.01 3.77
CA ALA A 53 3.43 25.42 3.98
C ALA A 53 3.98 26.32 2.85
N ARG A 54 5.11 25.95 2.23
CA ARG A 54 5.64 26.64 1.04
C ARG A 54 4.77 26.44 -0.18
N ASN A 55 4.25 25.23 -0.38
CA ASN A 55 3.48 24.87 -1.58
C ASN A 55 2.02 25.38 -1.54
N TYR A 56 1.40 25.41 -0.35
CA TYR A 56 -0.03 25.70 -0.20
C TYR A 56 -0.35 26.97 0.59
N GLY A 57 0.64 27.59 1.23
CA GLY A 57 0.46 28.75 2.11
C GLY A 57 0.39 28.37 3.59
N LYS A 58 0.72 29.32 4.46
CA LYS A 58 0.77 29.14 5.92
C LYS A 58 -0.62 29.11 6.59
N ASP A 59 -1.61 29.68 5.92
CA ASP A 59 -3.01 29.77 6.36
C ASP A 59 -3.75 28.43 6.26
N LYS A 60 -3.20 27.45 5.51
CA LYS A 60 -3.82 26.14 5.30
C LYS A 60 -3.62 25.22 6.49
N ARG A 61 -4.66 24.44 6.81
CA ARG A 61 -4.64 23.52 7.94
C ARG A 61 -3.89 22.24 7.58
N ILE A 62 -2.88 21.91 8.38
CA ILE A 62 -2.15 20.64 8.30
C ILE A 62 -2.60 19.75 9.45
N LEU A 63 -3.15 18.58 9.11
CA LEU A 63 -3.65 17.63 10.09
C LEU A 63 -2.72 16.43 10.20
N LEU A 64 -2.14 16.25 11.39
CA LEU A 64 -1.38 15.07 11.74
C LEU A 64 -2.34 14.01 12.27
N LEU A 65 -2.27 12.80 11.73
CA LEU A 65 -3.12 11.68 12.13
C LEU A 65 -2.29 10.53 12.69
N GLY A 66 -2.64 10.09 13.90
CA GLY A 66 -2.13 8.86 14.50
C GLY A 66 -3.23 7.79 14.61
N ARG A 67 -2.84 6.53 14.76
CA ARG A 67 -3.74 5.46 15.22
C ARG A 67 -4.10 5.64 16.70
N HIS A 68 -3.11 6.03 17.49
CA HIS A 68 -3.19 6.24 18.94
C HIS A 68 -2.84 7.69 19.32
N SER A 69 -3.32 8.13 20.48
CA SER A 69 -3.02 9.48 20.98
C SER A 69 -1.55 9.68 21.32
N PHE A 70 -0.83 8.61 21.66
CA PHE A 70 0.60 8.65 21.98
C PHE A 70 1.51 8.54 20.75
N ASP A 71 0.95 8.41 19.53
CA ASP A 71 1.76 8.28 18.32
C ASP A 71 2.63 9.51 18.07
N LEU A 72 2.11 10.70 18.40
CA LEU A 72 2.86 11.94 18.28
C LEU A 72 4.05 11.98 19.25
N ASP A 73 3.91 11.42 20.45
CA ASP A 73 4.95 11.41 21.48
C ASP A 73 6.23 10.71 20.99
N TYR A 74 6.11 9.66 20.15
CA TYR A 74 7.28 9.01 19.55
C TYR A 74 8.10 9.92 18.65
N VAL A 75 7.51 11.01 18.18
CA VAL A 75 8.13 11.99 17.29
C VAL A 75 8.58 13.22 18.07
N ILE A 76 7.72 13.78 18.94
CA ILE A 76 7.96 15.09 19.57
C ILE A 76 8.64 15.04 20.93
N CYS A 77 8.64 13.89 21.62
CA CYS A 77 9.25 13.77 22.95
C CYS A 77 10.71 13.28 22.88
N LEU A 78 11.46 13.58 23.94
CA LEU A 78 12.80 13.06 24.17
C LEU A 78 12.75 11.58 24.54
N ARG A 79 13.88 10.90 24.31
CA ARG A 79 14.10 9.51 24.69
C ARG A 79 15.17 9.45 25.77
N ASP A 80 15.03 8.50 26.69
CA ASP A 80 16.08 8.16 27.64
C ASP A 80 17.21 7.36 26.97
N ASP A 81 18.26 7.09 27.75
CA ASP A 81 19.44 6.33 27.29
C ASP A 81 19.12 4.89 26.86
N LYS A 82 17.92 4.39 27.20
CA LYS A 82 17.40 3.07 26.82
C LYS A 82 16.45 3.16 25.62
N GLY A 83 16.28 4.34 25.02
CA GLY A 83 15.42 4.59 23.86
C GLY A 83 13.93 4.71 24.16
N LYS A 84 13.53 4.73 25.44
CA LYS A 84 12.14 4.87 25.88
C LYS A 84 11.74 6.34 25.88
N ILE A 85 10.51 6.63 25.47
CA ILE A 85 9.98 8.00 25.53
C ILE A 85 9.90 8.48 26.97
N ILE A 86 10.45 9.66 27.22
CA ILE A 86 10.22 10.40 28.46
C ILE A 86 8.99 11.28 28.24
N LYS A 87 7.84 10.84 28.78
CA LYS A 87 6.59 11.60 28.68
C LYS A 87 6.77 13.01 29.25
N ASN A 88 6.09 13.98 28.65
CA ASN A 88 6.09 15.40 29.03
C ASN A 88 7.44 16.12 28.85
N GLN A 89 8.48 15.45 28.34
CA GLN A 89 9.73 16.09 27.94
C GLN A 89 9.75 16.26 26.43
N LEU A 90 9.26 17.41 25.98
CA LEU A 90 9.25 17.78 24.57
C LEU A 90 10.67 18.10 24.08
N ARG A 91 10.91 17.86 22.79
CA ARG A 91 12.09 18.36 22.07
C ARG A 91 12.16 19.89 22.17
N LYS A 92 13.36 20.46 22.20
CA LYS A 92 13.59 21.91 22.36
C LYS A 92 12.94 22.72 21.25
N GLU A 93 12.80 22.13 20.08
CA GLU A 93 12.20 22.68 18.89
C GLU A 93 10.66 22.73 18.96
N VAL A 94 10.04 22.03 19.92
CA VAL A 94 8.59 22.03 20.13
C VAL A 94 8.26 23.05 21.22
N LYS A 95 7.67 24.17 20.80
CA LYS A 95 7.32 25.29 21.69
C LYS A 95 6.19 24.92 22.63
N LYS A 96 5.15 24.26 22.10
CA LYS A 96 3.97 23.84 22.86
C LYS A 96 3.22 22.73 22.12
N TYR A 97 2.73 21.75 22.87
CA TYR A 97 1.72 20.81 22.40
C TYR A 97 0.55 20.82 23.40
N ASN A 98 -0.66 21.06 22.91
CA ASN A 98 -1.88 21.05 23.72
C ASN A 98 -2.62 19.72 23.50
N GLU A 99 -2.59 18.83 24.47
CA GLU A 99 -3.24 17.51 24.37
C GLU A 99 -4.77 17.59 24.23
N ALA A 100 -5.41 18.63 24.78
CA ALA A 100 -6.86 18.78 24.74
C ALA A 100 -7.34 19.22 23.34
N THR A 101 -6.63 20.18 22.72
CA THR A 101 -7.00 20.70 21.39
C THR A 101 -6.28 20.01 20.24
N GLY A 102 -5.17 19.30 20.52
CA GLY A 102 -4.27 18.73 19.52
C GLY A 102 -3.34 19.74 18.86
N GLU A 103 -3.36 21.01 19.27
CA GLU A 103 -2.57 22.07 18.65
C GLU A 103 -1.08 21.89 18.91
N LEU A 104 -0.27 21.91 17.84
CA LEU A 104 1.18 21.72 17.89
C LEU A 104 1.89 22.97 17.37
N ASN A 105 2.71 23.58 18.22
CA ASN A 105 3.50 24.76 17.90
C ASN A 105 5.00 24.40 17.89
N ILE A 106 5.66 24.62 16.75
CA ILE A 106 7.07 24.28 16.50
C ILE A 106 7.85 25.57 16.20
N VAL A 107 9.05 25.68 16.75
CA VAL A 107 9.96 26.80 16.51
C VAL A 107 10.30 26.87 15.01
N GLY A 108 10.20 28.07 14.43
CA GLY A 108 10.46 28.31 13.00
C GLY A 108 9.31 27.93 12.06
N LEU A 109 8.18 27.47 12.58
CA LEU A 109 6.93 27.20 11.84
C LEU A 109 5.76 28.03 12.38
N GLU A 110 6.07 29.21 12.92
CA GLU A 110 5.11 30.13 13.51
C GLU A 110 4.10 30.62 12.46
N GLY A 111 2.81 30.58 12.83
CA GLY A 111 1.70 30.95 11.96
C GLY A 111 1.17 29.82 11.08
N ILE A 112 1.72 28.60 11.16
CA ILE A 112 1.17 27.42 10.47
C ILE A 112 0.20 26.70 11.41
N ASN A 113 -1.01 26.42 10.93
CA ASN A 113 -2.02 25.70 11.70
C ASN A 113 -1.77 24.17 11.65
N ILE A 114 -1.15 23.63 12.70
CA ILE A 114 -0.84 22.21 12.84
C ILE A 114 -1.69 21.63 13.97
N THR A 115 -2.52 20.64 13.65
CA THR A 115 -3.30 19.90 14.66
C THR A 115 -2.99 18.41 14.58
N PHE A 116 -2.80 17.76 15.72
CA PHE A 116 -2.74 16.30 15.82
C PHE A 116 -4.02 15.75 16.44
N ILE A 117 -4.61 14.75 15.79
CA ILE A 117 -5.71 13.96 16.34
C ILE A 117 -5.56 12.49 15.93
N THR A 118 -6.28 11.59 16.59
CA THR A 118 -6.34 10.20 16.13
C THR A 118 -7.24 10.06 14.92
N ALA A 119 -6.99 9.06 14.08
CA ALA A 119 -7.83 8.72 12.93
C ALA A 119 -9.30 8.45 13.33
N HIS A 120 -9.55 8.02 14.58
CA HIS A 120 -10.90 7.85 15.10
C HIS A 120 -11.59 9.20 15.33
N LYS A 121 -10.88 10.14 15.97
CA LYS A 121 -11.38 11.49 16.26
C LYS A 121 -11.53 12.35 15.02
N SER A 122 -10.92 11.97 13.89
CA SER A 122 -10.99 12.73 12.65
C SER A 122 -12.26 12.53 11.83
N LYS A 123 -13.16 11.62 12.24
CA LYS A 123 -14.41 11.33 11.51
C LYS A 123 -15.26 12.61 11.36
N GLY A 124 -15.53 12.99 10.12
CA GLY A 124 -16.31 14.20 9.78
C GLY A 124 -15.50 15.49 9.76
N LEU A 125 -14.22 15.46 10.14
CA LEU A 125 -13.29 16.57 9.97
C LEU A 125 -12.58 16.44 8.62
N GLU A 126 -12.14 17.56 8.05
CA GLU A 126 -11.30 17.60 6.85
C GLU A 126 -10.21 18.66 7.04
N ALA A 127 -9.09 18.47 6.36
CA ALA A 127 -7.97 19.40 6.34
C ALA A 127 -7.44 19.59 4.91
N ASP A 128 -6.67 20.64 4.68
CA ASP A 128 -6.10 20.90 3.37
C ASP A 128 -5.03 19.85 3.01
N ASN A 129 -4.18 19.51 3.99
CA ASN A 129 -3.17 18.47 3.87
C ASN A 129 -3.17 17.59 5.11
N VAL A 130 -2.93 16.30 4.92
CA VAL A 130 -2.89 15.30 5.99
C VAL A 130 -1.52 14.62 6.02
N ILE A 131 -0.95 14.47 7.20
CA ILE A 131 0.23 13.63 7.42
C ILE A 131 -0.17 12.48 8.34
N VAL A 132 -0.03 11.24 7.87
CA VAL A 132 -0.31 10.05 8.68
C VAL A 132 0.98 9.56 9.32
N LEU A 133 0.95 9.45 10.64
CA LEU A 133 2.06 9.01 11.49
C LEU A 133 1.99 7.50 11.77
N ASN A 134 3.10 6.96 12.25
CA ASN A 134 3.23 5.61 12.82
C ASN A 134 2.75 4.46 11.89
N LEU A 135 3.09 4.51 10.60
CA LEU A 135 2.85 3.41 9.66
C LEU A 135 3.89 2.30 9.80
N LYS A 136 3.98 1.73 11.00
CA LYS A 136 4.91 0.65 11.35
C LYS A 136 4.23 -0.69 11.44
N ASN A 137 4.98 -1.76 11.17
CA ASN A 137 4.53 -3.13 11.34
C ASN A 137 4.80 -3.66 12.77
N ASP A 138 4.34 -2.92 13.78
CA ASP A 138 4.53 -3.22 15.20
C ASP A 138 3.19 -3.56 15.89
N LEU A 139 3.22 -3.92 17.18
CA LEU A 139 2.01 -4.26 17.96
C LEU A 139 1.02 -3.07 18.04
N TYR A 140 1.54 -1.87 18.28
CA TYR A 140 0.80 -0.60 18.33
C TYR A 140 0.94 0.20 17.02
N GLY A 141 1.30 -0.46 15.92
CA GLY A 141 1.40 0.18 14.62
C GLY A 141 0.03 0.52 14.04
N PHE A 142 0.03 0.91 12.76
CA PHE A 142 -1.20 1.10 12.01
C PHE A 142 -1.15 0.18 10.79
N PRO A 143 -1.77 -1.03 10.82
CA PRO A 143 -2.81 -1.50 11.74
C PRO A 143 -2.32 -1.86 13.14
N ASN A 144 -3.18 -1.66 14.14
CA ASN A 144 -2.99 -2.19 15.48
C ASN A 144 -3.24 -3.71 15.48
N LYS A 145 -2.33 -4.48 16.08
CA LYS A 145 -2.40 -5.95 16.12
C LYS A 145 -3.00 -6.52 17.41
N LEU A 146 -3.16 -5.69 18.45
CA LEU A 146 -3.75 -6.09 19.73
C LEU A 146 -5.27 -6.18 19.67
N THR A 147 -5.91 -5.55 18.69
CA THR A 147 -7.38 -5.50 18.57
C THR A 147 -7.98 -6.71 17.86
N ASP A 148 -7.16 -7.56 17.22
CA ASP A 148 -7.60 -8.83 16.60
C ASP A 148 -7.55 -9.97 17.63
N ASP A 149 -8.23 -9.79 18.77
CA ASP A 149 -8.36 -10.84 19.78
C ASP A 149 -9.31 -11.95 19.25
N PRO A 150 -8.93 -13.24 19.30
CA PRO A 150 -9.76 -14.35 18.83
C PRO A 150 -11.17 -14.37 19.45
N ILE A 151 -11.36 -13.79 20.64
CA ILE A 151 -12.68 -13.73 21.29
C ILE A 151 -13.63 -12.74 20.58
N ILE A 152 -13.12 -11.65 20.02
CA ILE A 152 -13.94 -10.65 19.29
C ILE A 152 -14.56 -11.27 18.03
N SER A 153 -13.88 -12.26 17.43
CA SER A 153 -14.39 -13.01 16.27
C SER A 153 -15.68 -13.80 16.57
N LEU A 154 -15.90 -14.20 17.84
CA LEU A 154 -17.13 -14.88 18.27
C LEU A 154 -18.33 -13.94 18.44
N LEU A 155 -18.08 -12.65 18.64
CA LEU A 155 -19.12 -11.62 18.82
C LEU A 155 -19.59 -11.01 17.49
N LEU A 156 -18.80 -11.16 16.43
CA LEU A 156 -19.14 -10.69 15.10
C LEU A 156 -20.12 -11.64 14.41
N SER A 157 -21.23 -11.09 13.90
CA SER A 157 -22.33 -11.86 13.29
C SER A 157 -21.94 -12.58 11.99
N ALA A 158 -20.77 -12.26 11.43
CA ALA A 158 -20.10 -12.99 10.36
C ALA A 158 -18.59 -12.83 10.54
N PRO A 159 -17.78 -13.84 10.19
CA PRO A 159 -16.33 -13.65 10.10
C PRO A 159 -16.07 -12.54 9.09
N GLU A 160 -15.51 -11.40 9.52
CA GLU A 160 -15.04 -10.40 8.58
C GLU A 160 -13.91 -11.05 7.76
N ALA A 161 -14.21 -11.38 6.49
CA ALA A 161 -13.33 -12.16 5.62
C ALA A 161 -11.98 -11.47 5.30
N CYS A 162 -11.74 -10.26 5.82
CA CYS A 162 -10.60 -9.41 5.54
C CYS A 162 -9.83 -9.11 6.83
N ARG A 163 -8.53 -9.42 6.84
CA ARG A 163 -7.64 -9.19 7.98
C ARG A 163 -7.59 -7.69 8.33
N PHE A 164 -7.69 -7.37 9.63
CA PHE A 164 -7.72 -6.00 10.14
C PHE A 164 -8.84 -5.13 9.54
N ALA A 165 -10.02 -5.69 9.23
CA ALA A 165 -11.07 -4.97 8.51
C ALA A 165 -11.50 -3.64 9.18
N GLU A 166 -11.65 -3.59 10.50
CA GLU A 166 -11.90 -2.33 11.21
C GLU A 166 -10.75 -1.32 11.07
N GLU A 167 -9.50 -1.77 11.18
CA GLU A 167 -8.33 -0.91 10.98
C GLU A 167 -8.22 -0.43 9.54
N ARG A 168 -8.65 -1.22 8.55
CA ARG A 168 -8.70 -0.79 7.14
C ARG A 168 -9.72 0.33 6.94
N ARG A 169 -10.91 0.22 7.54
CA ARG A 169 -11.91 1.30 7.52
C ARG A 169 -11.34 2.57 8.15
N LEU A 170 -10.63 2.43 9.27
CA LEU A 170 -9.97 3.55 9.93
C LEU A 170 -8.86 4.18 9.07
N PHE A 171 -8.02 3.36 8.44
CA PHE A 171 -6.94 3.85 7.59
C PHE A 171 -7.48 4.58 6.37
N TYR A 172 -8.58 4.10 5.79
CA TYR A 172 -9.28 4.84 4.75
C TYR A 172 -9.81 6.19 5.23
N VAL A 173 -10.37 6.26 6.44
CA VAL A 173 -10.80 7.54 7.01
C VAL A 173 -9.62 8.50 6.99
N ALA A 174 -8.45 8.06 7.47
CA ALA A 174 -7.22 8.87 7.46
C ALA A 174 -6.80 9.32 6.06
N LEU A 175 -6.80 8.41 5.07
CA LEU A 175 -6.45 8.76 3.68
C LEU A 175 -7.42 9.76 3.06
N THR A 176 -8.70 9.71 3.41
CA THR A 176 -9.76 10.56 2.84
C THR A 176 -10.00 11.86 3.62
N ARG A 177 -9.17 12.18 4.63
CA ARG A 177 -9.29 13.43 5.41
C ARG A 177 -8.64 14.65 4.77
N THR A 178 -8.13 14.55 3.54
CA THR A 178 -7.38 15.62 2.87
C THR A 178 -8.12 16.17 1.65
N LYS A 179 -7.98 17.48 1.41
CA LYS A 179 -8.44 18.15 0.18
C LYS A 179 -7.40 18.12 -0.93
N ASN A 180 -6.11 18.12 -0.58
CA ASN A 180 -5.00 18.17 -1.53
C ASN A 180 -4.21 16.86 -1.52
N LYS A 181 -3.23 16.71 -0.62
CA LYS A 181 -2.38 15.53 -0.55
C LYS A 181 -2.37 14.88 0.82
N VAL A 182 -2.13 13.57 0.84
CA VAL A 182 -1.84 12.81 2.04
C VAL A 182 -0.38 12.36 2.01
N TYR A 183 0.34 12.64 3.09
CA TYR A 183 1.74 12.29 3.29
C TYR A 183 1.81 11.13 4.28
N LEU A 184 2.38 10.01 3.86
CA LEU A 184 2.49 8.78 4.65
C LEU A 184 3.91 8.65 5.18
N MET A 185 4.10 8.89 6.49
CA MET A 185 5.42 8.69 7.11
C MET A 185 5.71 7.21 7.31
N VAL A 186 6.72 6.71 6.60
CA VAL A 186 7.09 5.28 6.56
C VAL A 186 8.48 5.06 7.13
N SER A 187 8.63 4.12 8.07
CA SER A 187 9.93 3.70 8.57
C SER A 187 10.38 2.40 7.92
N GLU A 188 11.65 2.00 8.09
CA GLU A 188 12.19 0.72 7.59
C GLU A 188 11.28 -0.50 7.87
N ASN A 189 10.69 -0.58 9.07
CA ASN A 189 9.67 -1.59 9.39
C ASN A 189 8.26 -1.16 8.92
N GLU A 190 8.07 -1.03 7.61
CA GLU A 190 6.85 -0.49 7.01
C GLU A 190 5.59 -1.32 7.32
N SER A 191 4.50 -0.64 7.65
CA SER A 191 3.16 -1.21 7.79
C SER A 191 2.71 -1.98 6.53
N LEU A 192 1.91 -3.02 6.74
CA LEU A 192 1.19 -3.74 5.69
C LEU A 192 0.35 -2.78 4.82
N PHE A 193 -0.33 -1.82 5.45
CA PHE A 193 -1.16 -0.85 4.72
C PHE A 193 -0.31 0.09 3.86
N ALA A 194 0.84 0.55 4.36
CA ALA A 194 1.74 1.38 3.58
C ALA A 194 2.27 0.63 2.35
N LYS A 195 2.65 -0.65 2.51
CA LYS A 195 3.06 -1.53 1.40
C LYS A 195 1.97 -1.71 0.35
N GLU A 196 0.72 -1.91 0.79
CA GLU A 196 -0.43 -1.99 -0.12
C GLU A 196 -0.64 -0.68 -0.89
N ILE A 197 -0.61 0.48 -0.22
CA ILE A 197 -0.78 1.77 -0.92
C ILE A 197 0.39 2.05 -1.87
N LYS A 198 1.63 1.67 -1.55
CA LYS A 198 2.77 1.77 -2.49
C LYS A 198 2.51 0.99 -3.78
N GLN A 199 1.92 -0.20 -3.66
CA GLN A 199 1.55 -1.03 -4.80
C GLN A 199 0.45 -0.38 -5.67
N TYR A 200 -0.47 0.38 -5.06
CA TYR A 200 -1.55 1.07 -5.78
C TYR A 200 -1.17 2.46 -6.29
N SER A 201 -0.20 3.13 -5.68
CA SER A 201 0.27 4.49 -6.03
C SER A 201 1.32 4.48 -7.14
N ASN A 202 2.14 3.44 -7.24
CA ASN A 202 2.99 3.16 -8.41
C ASN A 202 2.19 2.93 -9.70
N TYR A 203 0.85 2.99 -9.65
CA TYR A 203 -0.05 2.97 -10.78
C TYR A 203 -0.20 4.34 -11.47
N LEU A 204 0.34 5.44 -10.90
CA LEU A 204 0.12 6.82 -11.40
C LEU A 204 1.39 7.62 -11.74
N ILE A 205 2.59 7.10 -11.49
CA ILE A 205 3.83 7.73 -11.97
C ILE A 205 4.16 7.12 -13.32
N GLN A 206 3.71 7.80 -14.38
CA GLN A 206 4.25 7.76 -15.74
C GLN A 206 4.38 6.38 -16.41
N GLY A 207 3.76 6.26 -17.59
CA GLY A 207 4.16 5.31 -18.63
C GLY A 207 5.57 5.57 -19.18
N ARG A 208 6.58 5.64 -18.30
CA ARG A 208 8.02 5.66 -18.56
C ARG A 208 8.77 5.12 -17.34
N TYR A 209 8.60 3.83 -17.06
CA TYR A 209 9.68 3.02 -16.48
C TYR A 209 9.96 1.91 -17.49
N GLY A 210 11.21 1.87 -17.96
CA GLY A 210 11.66 0.88 -18.93
C GLY A 210 11.43 -0.54 -18.43
N GLU A 211 10.63 -1.27 -19.21
CA GLU A 211 10.74 -2.69 -19.56
C GLU A 211 11.34 -3.65 -18.51
N ALA A 212 10.47 -4.25 -17.68
CA ALA A 212 10.25 -5.70 -17.62
C ALA A 212 9.27 -6.05 -16.48
N ASP A 213 8.02 -6.32 -16.88
CA ASP A 213 7.19 -7.43 -16.40
C ASP A 213 6.92 -7.63 -14.90
N LEU A 214 5.82 -7.03 -14.43
CA LEU A 214 5.05 -7.61 -13.34
C LEU A 214 3.85 -8.36 -13.92
N VAL A 215 4.04 -9.65 -14.21
CA VAL A 215 2.98 -10.53 -14.73
C VAL A 215 1.98 -10.84 -13.61
N ASN A 216 0.71 -10.50 -13.84
CA ASN A 216 -0.35 -10.83 -12.90
C ASN A 216 -0.63 -12.35 -12.91
N CYS A 217 -0.93 -12.90 -11.74
CA CYS A 217 -1.41 -14.27 -11.62
C CYS A 217 -2.81 -14.33 -12.26
N PRO A 218 -3.00 -15.14 -13.32
CA PRO A 218 -4.27 -15.17 -14.05
C PRO A 218 -5.41 -15.81 -13.22
N TRP A 219 -5.05 -16.57 -12.18
CA TRP A 219 -6.01 -17.28 -11.34
C TRP A 219 -6.64 -16.39 -10.27
N CYS A 220 -5.83 -15.77 -9.39
CA CYS A 220 -6.37 -14.88 -8.36
C CYS A 220 -6.57 -13.45 -8.83
N LYS A 221 -5.95 -13.07 -9.97
CA LYS A 221 -5.99 -11.73 -10.60
C LYS A 221 -5.44 -10.58 -9.76
N THR A 222 -5.25 -10.81 -8.47
CA THR A 222 -4.77 -9.85 -7.46
C THR A 222 -3.32 -10.11 -7.09
N GLY A 223 -2.85 -11.35 -7.21
CA GLY A 223 -1.47 -11.75 -6.95
C GLY A 223 -0.59 -11.55 -8.16
N ARG A 224 0.72 -11.43 -7.93
CA ARG A 224 1.74 -11.33 -8.97
C ARG A 224 2.55 -12.60 -9.04
N LEU A 225 3.04 -12.90 -10.22
CA LEU A 225 3.96 -14.00 -10.43
C LEU A 225 5.38 -13.58 -10.02
N VAL A 226 5.98 -14.37 -9.12
CA VAL A 226 7.32 -14.12 -8.57
C VAL A 226 8.15 -15.40 -8.65
N ILE A 227 9.47 -15.25 -8.79
CA ILE A 227 10.38 -16.40 -8.76
C ILE A 227 10.46 -16.94 -7.33
N ARG A 228 10.27 -18.24 -7.19
CA ARG A 228 10.42 -19.01 -5.96
C ARG A 228 11.37 -20.17 -6.21
N LYS A 229 12.05 -20.63 -5.17
CA LYS A 229 12.98 -21.75 -5.23
C LYS A 229 12.40 -22.94 -4.49
N ASN A 230 12.37 -24.11 -5.11
CA ASN A 230 11.97 -25.33 -4.43
C ASN A 230 13.12 -25.79 -3.52
N SER A 231 12.87 -25.88 -2.21
CA SER A 231 13.87 -26.27 -1.20
C SER A 231 14.38 -27.70 -1.34
N GLN A 232 13.63 -28.60 -2.00
CA GLN A 232 14.02 -30.00 -2.15
C GLN A 232 14.84 -30.30 -3.41
N MET A 233 14.60 -29.57 -4.51
CA MET A 233 15.24 -29.82 -5.82
C MET A 233 16.12 -28.64 -6.30
N GLY A 234 16.12 -27.51 -5.60
CA GLY A 234 16.90 -26.32 -5.94
C GLY A 234 16.45 -25.57 -7.21
N LYS A 235 15.47 -26.08 -7.96
CA LYS A 235 14.96 -25.45 -9.18
C LYS A 235 14.09 -24.23 -8.87
N ASN A 236 14.26 -23.21 -9.69
CA ASN A 236 13.39 -22.02 -9.68
C ASN A 236 12.09 -22.34 -10.40
N PHE A 237 11.00 -21.80 -9.87
CA PHE A 237 9.67 -21.83 -10.47
C PHE A 237 9.01 -20.47 -10.26
N VAL A 238 7.95 -20.21 -11.02
CA VAL A 238 7.14 -19.01 -10.90
C VAL A 238 5.94 -19.32 -10.02
N GLY A 239 5.79 -18.62 -8.90
CA GLY A 239 4.66 -18.82 -7.99
C GLY A 239 3.91 -17.52 -7.74
N CYS A 240 2.65 -17.63 -7.35
CA CYS A 240 1.89 -16.46 -6.93
C CYS A 240 2.48 -15.84 -5.64
N SER A 241 2.52 -14.51 -5.58
CA SER A 241 2.92 -13.75 -4.39
C SER A 241 2.02 -14.01 -3.20
N HIS A 242 0.75 -14.37 -3.43
CA HIS A 242 -0.24 -14.66 -2.41
C HIS A 242 -0.23 -16.10 -1.87
N TYR A 243 0.77 -16.94 -2.21
CA TYR A 243 0.94 -18.23 -1.53
C TYR A 243 1.06 -18.00 0.00
N PRO A 244 0.34 -18.76 0.86
CA PRO A 244 -0.39 -20.00 0.57
C PRO A 244 -1.87 -19.83 0.18
N ASN A 245 -2.40 -18.60 0.14
CA ASN A 245 -3.80 -18.33 -0.19
C ASN A 245 -4.10 -18.50 -1.69
N CYS A 246 -3.08 -18.38 -2.53
CA CYS A 246 -3.13 -18.74 -3.94
C CYS A 246 -1.92 -19.60 -4.28
N ASN A 247 -2.15 -20.90 -4.46
CA ASN A 247 -1.09 -21.90 -4.67
C ASN A 247 -0.70 -22.10 -6.13
N GLN A 248 -1.15 -21.21 -7.02
CA GLN A 248 -0.75 -21.29 -8.42
C GLN A 248 0.76 -21.14 -8.58
N SER A 249 1.31 -22.10 -9.31
CA SER A 249 2.71 -22.16 -9.66
C SER A 249 2.88 -22.69 -11.08
N TYR A 250 3.94 -22.23 -11.73
CA TYR A 250 4.32 -22.59 -13.08
C TYR A 250 5.82 -22.86 -13.10
N ASN A 251 6.23 -23.95 -13.72
CA ASN A 251 7.64 -24.36 -13.70
C ASN A 251 8.51 -23.62 -14.73
N ASN A 252 7.95 -22.72 -15.53
CA ASN A 252 8.68 -22.00 -16.56
C ASN A 252 8.83 -20.51 -16.20
N ILE A 253 10.07 -20.07 -16.03
CA ILE A 253 10.42 -18.68 -15.69
C ILE A 253 10.27 -17.71 -16.85
N GLU A 254 10.28 -18.18 -18.11
CA GLU A 254 10.08 -17.34 -19.31
C GLU A 254 8.72 -16.64 -19.31
N ILE A 255 7.75 -17.14 -18.52
CA ILE A 255 6.45 -16.50 -18.32
C ILE A 255 6.62 -15.05 -17.87
N LEU A 256 7.65 -14.76 -17.07
CA LEU A 256 7.90 -13.41 -16.61
C LEU A 256 8.35 -12.52 -17.77
N SER A 257 9.24 -12.98 -18.64
CA SER A 257 9.77 -12.15 -19.75
C SER A 257 8.86 -12.08 -20.98
N ARG A 258 7.96 -13.06 -21.17
CA ARG A 258 7.04 -13.12 -22.32
C ARG A 258 5.72 -13.78 -21.93
N PRO A 259 4.83 -13.07 -21.20
CA PRO A 259 3.56 -13.63 -20.74
C PRO A 259 2.55 -13.75 -21.89
N ILE A 260 2.43 -14.93 -22.50
CA ILE A 260 1.34 -15.23 -23.44
C ILE A 260 0.26 -15.98 -22.67
N LEU A 261 -0.83 -15.32 -22.29
CA LEU A 261 -1.96 -15.99 -21.63
C LEU A 261 -2.63 -16.96 -22.62
N CYS A 262 -2.92 -18.18 -22.17
CA CYS A 262 -3.59 -19.17 -23.00
C CYS A 262 -5.04 -18.73 -23.28
N PRO A 263 -5.46 -18.57 -24.56
CA PRO A 263 -6.80 -18.12 -24.89
C PRO A 263 -7.88 -19.16 -24.55
N ALA A 264 -7.52 -20.45 -24.52
CA ALA A 264 -8.47 -21.53 -24.27
C ALA A 264 -8.87 -21.66 -22.79
N CYS A 265 -7.92 -21.55 -21.86
CA CYS A 265 -8.18 -21.76 -20.43
C CYS A 265 -8.08 -20.51 -19.56
N GLN A 266 -7.52 -19.41 -20.10
CA GLN A 266 -7.33 -18.11 -19.44
C GLN A 266 -6.66 -18.17 -18.05
N SER A 267 -6.02 -19.29 -17.71
CA SER A 267 -5.47 -19.60 -16.39
C SER A 267 -4.05 -20.16 -16.46
N GLY A 268 -3.61 -20.59 -17.65
CA GLY A 268 -2.24 -21.00 -17.94
C GLY A 268 -1.60 -20.09 -18.98
N PHE A 269 -0.29 -20.21 -19.14
CA PHE A 269 0.47 -19.47 -20.14
C PHE A 269 0.89 -20.39 -21.28
N LEU A 270 1.03 -19.85 -22.48
CA LEU A 270 1.63 -20.53 -23.62
C LEU A 270 3.14 -20.34 -23.55
N VAL A 271 3.87 -21.44 -23.40
CA VAL A 271 5.34 -21.46 -23.29
C VAL A 271 5.93 -22.34 -24.38
N ARG A 272 7.19 -22.07 -24.76
CA ARG A 272 7.90 -22.88 -25.76
C ARG A 272 8.08 -24.32 -25.26
N ARG A 273 7.78 -25.27 -26.14
CA ARG A 273 7.94 -26.71 -25.94
C ARG A 273 8.45 -27.36 -27.23
N HIS A 274 9.13 -28.50 -27.09
CA HIS A 274 9.59 -29.29 -28.23
C HIS A 274 8.67 -30.49 -28.47
N GLY A 275 8.33 -30.72 -29.73
CA GLY A 275 7.61 -31.91 -30.19
C GLY A 275 8.30 -32.56 -31.38
N ARG A 276 7.70 -33.63 -31.89
CA ARG A 276 8.20 -34.39 -33.05
C ARG A 276 8.43 -33.54 -34.31
N TYR A 277 7.63 -32.48 -34.48
CA TYR A 277 7.63 -31.63 -35.66
C TYR A 277 8.34 -30.28 -35.45
N GLY A 278 9.06 -30.11 -34.34
CA GLY A 278 9.77 -28.87 -34.00
C GLY A 278 9.24 -28.17 -32.75
N GLU A 279 9.63 -26.91 -32.56
CA GLU A 279 9.18 -26.07 -31.46
C GLU A 279 7.75 -25.57 -31.68
N PHE A 280 6.97 -25.55 -30.61
CA PHE A 280 5.63 -24.98 -30.59
C PHE A 280 5.36 -24.30 -29.24
N LEU A 281 4.34 -23.45 -29.18
CA LEU A 281 3.85 -22.90 -27.92
C LEU A 281 2.77 -23.82 -27.35
N GLY A 282 2.95 -24.32 -26.14
CA GLY A 282 1.98 -25.18 -25.45
C GLY A 282 1.57 -24.63 -24.08
N CYS A 283 0.32 -24.87 -23.68
CA CYS A 283 -0.19 -24.40 -22.40
C CYS A 283 0.51 -25.04 -21.19
N THR A 284 0.80 -24.26 -20.16
CA THR A 284 1.36 -24.72 -18.87
C THR A 284 0.44 -25.69 -18.14
N ASN A 285 -0.87 -25.64 -18.38
CA ASN A 285 -1.87 -26.47 -17.70
C ASN A 285 -2.12 -27.80 -18.43
N TYR A 286 -1.27 -28.21 -19.36
CA TYR A 286 -1.29 -29.56 -19.91
C TYR A 286 -1.10 -30.60 -18.78
N PRO A 287 -1.88 -31.70 -18.71
CA PRO A 287 -2.76 -32.24 -19.76
C PRO A 287 -4.17 -31.67 -19.82
N ASP A 288 -4.60 -30.91 -18.81
CA ASP A 288 -5.97 -30.40 -18.68
C ASP A 288 -6.32 -29.35 -19.75
N CYS A 289 -5.32 -28.61 -20.22
CA CYS A 289 -5.43 -27.73 -21.38
C CYS A 289 -4.44 -28.15 -22.47
N LYS A 290 -4.97 -28.62 -23.62
CA LYS A 290 -4.19 -29.09 -24.78
C LYS A 290 -3.95 -28.02 -25.86
N GLN A 291 -4.27 -26.76 -25.57
CA GLN A 291 -4.08 -25.67 -26.52
C GLN A 291 -2.60 -25.54 -26.91
N THR A 292 -2.36 -25.48 -28.21
CA THR A 292 -1.05 -25.19 -28.80
C THR A 292 -1.16 -24.11 -29.86
N LEU A 293 -0.04 -23.41 -30.11
CA LEU A 293 0.12 -22.50 -31.24
C LEU A 293 1.43 -22.84 -31.96
N ASP A 294 1.40 -22.81 -33.28
CA ASP A 294 2.57 -23.02 -34.14
C ASP A 294 3.34 -21.70 -34.26
N LEU A 295 4.66 -21.74 -34.06
CA LEU A 295 5.50 -20.53 -34.04
C LEU A 295 5.63 -19.88 -35.43
N TYR A 296 5.37 -20.63 -36.52
CA TYR A 296 5.66 -20.20 -37.88
C TYR A 296 4.43 -19.77 -38.71
N LYS A 297 3.19 -20.01 -38.24
CA LYS A 297 1.98 -19.69 -39.02
C LYS A 297 1.37 -18.30 -38.75
N ASP A 298 1.76 -17.64 -37.66
CA ASP A 298 1.14 -16.36 -37.22
C ASP A 298 1.97 -15.09 -37.55
N LEU A 299 3.13 -15.22 -38.21
CA LEU A 299 3.88 -14.06 -38.72
C LEU A 299 3.27 -13.46 -40.00
N ASP A 300 2.53 -14.26 -40.77
CA ASP A 300 1.89 -13.80 -42.02
C ASP A 300 0.59 -13.02 -41.81
N ALA A 301 -0.06 -13.16 -40.65
CA ALA A 301 -1.34 -12.49 -40.37
C ALA A 301 -1.19 -11.03 -39.92
N LYS A 302 -0.01 -10.62 -39.42
CA LYS A 302 0.23 -9.25 -38.91
C LYS A 302 0.77 -8.25 -39.94
N ASN A 303 1.14 -8.71 -41.15
CA ASN A 303 1.63 -7.85 -42.24
C ASN A 303 0.55 -7.45 -43.26
N LYS A 304 -0.75 -7.57 -42.90
CA LYS A 304 -1.87 -7.38 -43.83
C LYS A 304 -2.99 -6.44 -43.34
N ILE A 305 -2.73 -5.57 -42.37
CA ILE A 305 -3.67 -4.50 -41.96
C ILE A 305 -2.90 -3.19 -41.84
#